data_AF-A0A346AFR6-F1
#
_entry.id   AF-A0A346AFR6-F1
#
_cell.length_a   1.000
_cell.length_b   1.000
_cell.length_c   1.000
_cell.angle_alpha   90.00
_cell.angle_beta   90.00
_cell.angle_gamma   90.00
#
_symmetry.space_group_name_H-M   'P 1'
#
loop_
_entity.id
_entity.type
_entity.pdbx_description
1 polymer ?
#
loop_
_entity_poly.entity_id
_entity_poly.type
_entity_poly.pdbx_seq_one_letter_code
_entity_poly.pdbx_strand_id
1 'polypeptide(L)' 'MVADIVMQPRLTRLLVEAAALGHPVHEGLHMLTGQVDAYRAFFGLGMARTTTTRPGDAGPHLPT' A
#
# COMPACT_ATOMS: atom_id res chain seq x y z
N MET A 1 18.75 15.82 6.39
CA MET A 1 18.03 14.83 5.57
C MET A 1 16.92 15.58 4.83
N VAL A 2 16.78 15.36 3.53
CA VAL A 2 15.74 15.97 2.69
C VAL A 2 14.90 14.86 2.07
N ALA A 3 13.58 15.00 2.13
CA ALA A 3 12.65 14.05 1.51
C ALA A 3 11.68 14.82 0.60
N ASP A 4 11.22 14.16 -0.46
CA ASP A 4 10.26 14.72 -1.40
C ASP A 4 9.12 13.72 -1.63
N ILE A 5 7.90 14.22 -1.85
CA ILE A 5 6.69 13.42 -2.11
C ILE A 5 6.42 13.26 -3.61
N VAL A 6 7.12 14.01 -4.46
CA VAL A 6 6.94 13.93 -5.90
C VAL A 6 7.37 12.54 -6.38
N MET A 7 6.46 11.85 -7.06
CA MET A 7 6.69 10.49 -7.57
C MET A 7 7.41 10.48 -8.91
N GLN A 8 7.14 11.48 -9.75
CA GLN A 8 7.78 11.62 -11.05
C GLN A 8 8.04 13.10 -11.34
N PRO A 9 9.30 13.48 -11.64
CA PRO A 9 10.50 12.66 -11.72
C PRO A 9 10.97 12.12 -10.36
N ARG A 10 11.64 10.95 -10.36
CA ARG A 10 12.15 10.30 -9.14
C ARG A 10 13.19 11.14 -8.40
N LEU A 11 14.05 11.82 -9.15
CA LEU A 11 15.02 12.78 -8.64
C LEU A 11 14.53 14.18 -8.99
N THR A 12 13.92 14.86 -8.02
CA THR A 12 13.55 16.26 -8.18
C THR A 12 14.79 17.14 -8.06
N ARG A 13 14.68 18.37 -8.58
CA ARG A 13 15.75 19.37 -8.42
C ARG A 13 16.08 19.58 -6.93
N LEU A 14 15.09 19.56 -6.04
CA LEU A 14 15.31 19.64 -4.59
C LEU A 14 16.25 18.54 -4.10
N LEU A 15 15.99 17.28 -4.47
CA LEU A 15 16.79 16.15 -4.04
C LEU A 15 18.21 16.18 -4.64
N VAL A 16 18.34 16.58 -5.91
CA VAL A 16 19.64 16.70 -6.57
C VAL A 16 20.53 17.72 -5.85
N GLU A 17 20.01 18.92 -5.58
CA GLU A 17 20.77 19.97 -4.90
C GLU A 17 21.09 19.59 -3.45
N ALA A 18 20.15 18.96 -2.74
CA ALA A 18 20.37 18.49 -1.38
C ALA A 18 21.49 17.44 -1.30
N ALA A 19 21.54 16.51 -2.25
CA ALA A 19 22.61 15.52 -2.34
C ALA A 19 23.96 16.17 -2.68
N ALA A 20 23.98 17.18 -3.56
CA ALA A 20 25.19 17.94 -3.89
C ALA A 20 25.78 18.69 -2.67
N LEU A 21 24.91 19.10 -1.73
CA LEU A 21 25.30 19.71 -0.46
C LEU A 21 25.69 18.67 0.62
N GLY A 22 25.69 17.37 0.29
CA GLY A 22 26.05 16.29 1.21
C GLY A 22 24.95 15.90 2.19
N HIS A 23 23.70 16.33 1.96
CA HIS A 23 22.58 15.90 2.80
C HIS A 23 22.08 14.51 2.36
N PRO A 24 21.72 13.62 3.31
CA PRO A 24 20.98 12.40 2.99
C PRO A 24 19.63 12.74 2.34
N VAL A 25 19.27 12.00 1.28
CA VAL A 25 18.05 12.24 0.49
C VAL A 25 17.14 11.01 0.44
N HIS A 26 15.83 11.21 0.55
CA HIS A 26 14.82 10.16 0.43
C HIS A 26 13.83 10.47 -0.71
N GLU A 27 13.71 9.55 -1.68
CA GLU A 27 12.74 9.60 -2.77
C GLU A 27 11.31 9.29 -2.27
N GLY A 28 10.29 9.81 -2.96
CA GLY A 28 8.88 9.67 -2.55
C GLY A 28 8.36 8.24 -2.44
N LEU A 29 8.96 7.30 -3.18
CA LEU A 29 8.57 5.88 -3.15
C LEU A 29 8.70 5.27 -1.74
N HIS A 30 9.68 5.69 -0.93
CA HIS A 30 9.84 5.18 0.43
C HIS A 30 8.66 5.53 1.34
N MET A 31 7.94 6.62 1.08
CA MET A 31 6.74 6.97 1.84
C MET A 31 5.54 6.08 1.48
N LEU A 32 5.46 5.60 0.24
CA LEU A 32 4.34 4.78 -0.21
C LEU A 32 4.29 3.41 0.48
N THR A 33 5.45 2.81 0.80
CA THR A 33 5.50 1.51 1.48
C THR A 33 4.73 1.53 2.79
N GLY A 34 4.91 2.54 3.63
CA GLY A 34 4.16 2.68 4.89
C GLY A 34 2.70 3.08 4.69
N GLN A 35 2.40 3.88 3.66
CA GLN A 35 1.03 4.34 3.38
C GLN A 35 0.12 3.21 2.89
N VAL A 36 0.62 2.28 2.06
CA VAL A 36 -0.18 1.16 1.55
C VAL A 36 -0.69 0.29 2.69
N ASP A 37 0.13 0.00 3.69
CA ASP A 37 -0.29 -0.80 4.84
C ASP A 37 -1.29 -0.05 5.73
N ALA A 38 -1.13 1.27 5.90
CA ALA A 38 -2.11 2.09 6.59
C ALA A 38 -3.48 2.08 5.88
N TYR A 39 -3.50 2.17 4.56
CA TYR A 39 -4.73 2.06 3.77
C TYR A 39 -5.37 0.68 3.87
N ARG A 40 -4.57 -0.40 3.81
CA ARG A 40 -5.05 -1.78 4.00
C ARG A 40 -5.72 -1.96 5.36
N ALA A 41 -5.10 -1.45 6.42
CA ALA A 41 -5.65 -1.51 7.76
C ALA A 41 -6.97 -0.71 7.88
N PHE A 42 -7.01 0.51 7.34
CA PHE A 42 -8.20 1.35 7.38
C PHE A 42 -9.41 0.74 6.64
N PHE A 43 -9.18 0.17 5.45
CA PHE A 43 -10.24 -0.44 4.64
C PHE A 43 -10.50 -1.92 4.95
N GLY A 44 -9.76 -2.53 5.90
CA GLY A 44 -9.87 -3.96 6.20
C GLY A 44 -9.44 -4.87 5.04
N LEU A 45 -8.57 -4.40 4.16
CA LEU A 45 -8.09 -5.15 2.99
C LEU A 45 -6.90 -6.02 3.41
N GLY A 46 -7.09 -7.34 3.52
CA GLY A 46 -6.01 -8.27 3.87
C GLY A 46 -6.46 -9.50 4.65
N MET A 47 -7.67 -9.50 5.22
CA MET A 47 -8.33 -10.74 5.61
C MET A 47 -8.94 -11.34 4.35
N ALA A 48 -8.31 -12.39 3.81
CA ALA A 48 -9.03 -13.29 2.93
C ALA A 48 -10.33 -13.65 3.65
N ARG A 49 -11.48 -13.32 3.07
CA ARG A 49 -12.78 -13.76 3.59
C ARG A 49 -12.68 -15.27 3.75
N THR A 50 -12.56 -15.74 4.99
CA THR A 50 -12.86 -17.13 5.28
C THR A 50 -14.30 -17.29 4.86
N THR A 51 -14.54 -18.05 3.79
CA THR A 51 -15.88 -18.45 3.38
C THR A 51 -16.47 -19.22 4.54
N THR A 52 -17.11 -18.50 5.45
CA THR A 52 -18.09 -19.09 6.35
C THR A 52 -19.29 -19.37 5.46
N THR A 53 -19.37 -20.61 4.99
CA THR A 53 -20.57 -21.16 4.36
C THR A 53 -21.73 -20.84 5.30
N ARG A 54 -22.68 -20.01 4.87
CA ARG A 54 -23.86 -19.75 5.68
C ARG A 54 -24.67 -21.05 5.76
N PRO A 55 -25.24 -21.40 6.91
CA PRO A 55 -26.15 -22.55 7.03
C PRO A 55 -27.41 -22.23 6.19
N GLY A 56 -27.35 -22.56 4.91
CA GLY A 56 -28.31 -22.13 3.89
C GLY A 56 -27.81 -22.31 2.45
N ASP A 57 -26.48 -22.41 2.22
CA ASP A 57 -25.91 -22.69 0.89
C ASP A 57 -25.97 -24.18 0.48
N ALA A 58 -26.52 -25.05 1.34
CA ALA A 58 -26.85 -26.42 0.95
C ALA A 58 -28.13 -26.38 0.10
N GLY A 59 -27.96 -26.37 -1.23
CA GLY A 59 -29.08 -26.53 -2.17
C GLY A 59 -29.90 -27.79 -1.87
N PRO A 60 -31.20 -27.81 -2.25
CA PRO A 60 -32.08 -28.91 -1.89
C PRO A 60 -31.58 -30.22 -2.51
N HIS A 61 -31.38 -31.24 -1.68
CA HIS A 61 -31.11 -32.60 -2.14
C HIS A 61 -32.40 -33.12 -2.79
N LEU A 62 -32.43 -33.20 -4.12
CA LEU A 62 -33.47 -33.96 -4.82
C LEU A 62 -33.17 -35.45 -4.61
N PRO A 63 -34.09 -36.27 -4.08
CA PRO A 63 -33.91 -37.71 -4.10
C PRO A 63 -34.10 -38.24 -5.53
N THR A 64 -33.35 -39.31 -5.83
CA THR A 64 -33.33 -40.01 -7.12
C THR A 64 -34.59 -40.86 -7.33
#